data_AF-A0A7X8K9P2-F1
#
_entry.id   AF-A0A7X8K9P2-F1
#
_cell.length_a   1.000
_cell.length_b   1.000
_cell.length_c   1.000
_cell.angle_alpha   90.00
_cell.angle_beta   90.00
_cell.angle_gamma   90.00
#
_symmetry.space_group_name_H-M   'P 1'
#
loop_
_entity.id
_entity.type
_entity.pdbx_description
1 polymer ?
#
loop_
_entity_poly.entity_id
_entity_poly.type
_entity_poly.pdbx_seq_one_letter_code
_entity_poly.pdbx_strand_id
1 'polypeptide(L)'
;MNKGKIVELGTPRKIYFDADHRFVADFIGRSNLIPAKLLRQEKKHTIVETPIGEIACHKRTFEQDAELVLCLRPEFINTEKPSDEHTNRVTGIIRQMTFVGEVYEADVRIGDETVLVKLDPETTLVEGDELTLSMKPDHCLLVSR
;
A
#
# COMPACT_ATOMS: atom_id res chain seq x y z
N MET A 1 15.03 15.03 5.20
CA MET A 1 16.22 15.43 4.41
C MET A 1 16.87 14.18 3.85
N ASN A 2 17.47 14.24 2.66
CA ASN A 2 18.24 13.13 2.08
C ASN A 2 19.54 13.70 1.53
N LYS A 3 20.69 13.14 1.94
CA LYS A 3 22.03 13.61 1.54
C LYS A 3 22.23 15.13 1.71
N GLY A 4 21.80 15.68 2.84
CA GLY A 4 21.95 17.10 3.17
C GLY A 4 20.96 18.05 2.46
N LYS A 5 20.04 17.54 1.63
CA LYS A 5 19.01 18.35 0.96
C LYS A 5 17.64 18.14 1.61
N ILE A 6 16.88 19.22 1.75
CA ILE A 6 15.46 19.14 2.11
C ILE A 6 14.74 18.49 0.92
N VAL A 7 14.08 17.36 1.16
CA VAL A 7 13.33 16.62 0.13
C VAL A 7 11.89 17.11 0.09
N GLU A 8 11.28 17.30 1.26
CA GLU A 8 9.91 17.73 1.42
C GLU A 8 9.77 18.48 2.74
N LEU A 9 8.87 19.47 2.76
CA LEU A 9 8.51 20.25 3.94
C LEU A 9 6.98 20.33 4.03
N GLY A 10 6.43 20.05 5.21
CA GLY A 10 4.99 19.98 5.42
C GLY A 10 4.64 19.62 6.85
N THR A 11 3.34 19.58 7.15
CA THR A 11 2.87 19.09 8.46
C THR A 11 3.12 17.57 8.58
N PRO A 12 3.23 17.02 9.80
CA PRO A 12 3.41 15.58 9.98
C PRO A 12 2.35 14.76 9.25
N ARG A 13 1.09 15.21 9.27
CA ARG A 13 -0.01 14.55 8.58
C ARG A 13 0.17 14.58 7.06
N LYS A 14 0.56 15.71 6.47
CA LYS A 14 0.80 15.80 5.02
C LYS A 14 1.93 14.85 4.60
N ILE A 15 3.05 14.92 5.30
CA ILE A 15 4.23 14.08 5.04
C ILE A 15 3.89 12.58 5.16
N TYR A 16 2.98 12.22 6.07
CA TYR A 16 2.58 10.83 6.28
C TYR A 16 1.58 10.33 5.21
N PHE A 17 0.52 11.08 4.97
CA PHE A 17 -0.63 10.63 4.17
C PHE A 17 -0.55 11.00 2.69
N ASP A 18 0.22 12.04 2.35
CA ASP A 18 0.22 12.66 1.03
C ASP A 18 1.64 13.11 0.66
N ALA A 19 2.61 12.21 0.83
CA ALA A 19 4.00 12.47 0.47
C ALA A 19 4.15 12.73 -1.04
N ASP A 20 4.99 13.68 -1.41
CA ASP A 20 5.26 14.02 -2.82
C ASP A 20 6.38 13.17 -3.39
N HIS A 21 7.22 12.60 -2.53
CA HIS A 21 8.43 11.89 -2.94
C HIS A 21 8.48 10.48 -2.32
N ARG A 22 8.83 9.49 -3.14
CA ARG A 22 8.97 8.08 -2.71
C ARG A 22 9.83 7.91 -1.46
N PHE A 23 11.03 8.50 -1.44
CA PHE A 23 11.90 8.52 -0.27
C PHE A 23 11.18 8.95 1.02
N VAL A 24 10.28 9.93 0.96
CA VAL A 24 9.55 10.40 2.15
C VAL A 24 8.50 9.38 2.58
N ALA A 25 7.78 8.81 1.61
CA ALA A 25 6.79 7.75 1.85
C ALA A 25 7.41 6.48 2.46
N ASP A 26 8.65 6.16 2.08
CA ASP A 26 9.44 5.02 2.59
C ASP A 26 10.09 5.32 3.95
N PHE A 27 10.57 6.55 4.14
CA PHE A 27 11.31 6.93 5.35
C PHE A 27 10.42 7.12 6.58
N ILE A 28 9.17 7.57 6.39
CA ILE A 28 8.25 7.89 7.48
C ILE A 28 7.24 6.75 7.67
N GLY A 29 7.51 5.91 8.67
CA GLY A 29 6.69 4.75 9.01
C GLY A 29 6.99 3.54 8.12
N ARG A 30 6.26 2.43 8.34
CA ARG A 30 6.36 1.26 7.45
C ARG A 30 5.45 1.45 6.22
N SER A 31 5.90 0.97 5.09
CA SER A 31 5.15 1.05 3.83
C SER A 31 5.54 -0.11 2.92
N ASN A 32 4.56 -0.66 2.21
CA ASN A 32 4.80 -1.53 1.07
C ASN A 32 5.05 -0.66 -0.15
N LEU A 33 6.14 -0.93 -0.86
CA LEU A 33 6.51 -0.23 -2.09
C LEU A 33 6.41 -1.20 -3.26
N ILE A 34 5.38 -1.01 -4.07
CA ILE A 34 5.06 -1.94 -5.17
C ILE A 34 5.23 -1.19 -6.49
N PRO A 35 6.03 -1.68 -7.45
CA PRO A 35 6.12 -1.09 -8.78
C PRO A 35 4.74 -0.99 -9.43
N ALA A 36 4.46 0.15 -10.05
CA ALA A 36 3.17 0.43 -10.65
C ALA A 36 3.32 1.04 -12.05
N LYS A 37 2.43 0.67 -12.96
CA LYS A 37 2.33 1.27 -14.30
C LYS A 37 0.98 1.94 -14.46
N LEU A 38 0.97 3.17 -14.97
CA LEU A 38 -0.26 3.90 -15.22
C LEU A 38 -1.10 3.18 -16.28
N LEU A 39 -2.36 2.84 -15.95
CA LEU A 39 -3.33 2.32 -16.91
C LEU A 39 -4.28 3.40 -17.40
N ARG A 40 -4.92 4.11 -16.46
CA ARG A 40 -5.89 5.17 -16.78
C ARG A 40 -6.06 6.16 -15.65
N GLN A 41 -6.47 7.37 -16.00
CA GLN A 41 -6.71 8.47 -15.07
C GLN A 41 -8.20 8.82 -15.08
N GLU A 42 -8.92 8.41 -14.04
CA GLU A 42 -10.37 8.66 -13.92
C GLU A 42 -10.64 9.95 -13.14
N LYS A 43 -11.92 10.35 -13.02
CA LYS A 43 -12.30 11.57 -12.28
C LYS A 43 -11.99 11.48 -10.79
N LYS A 44 -12.19 10.31 -10.18
CA LYS A 44 -12.06 10.11 -8.73
C LYS A 44 -10.80 9.35 -8.30
N HIS A 45 -10.26 8.50 -9.17
CA HIS A 45 -9.12 7.66 -8.86
C HIS A 45 -8.14 7.62 -10.03
N THR A 46 -6.91 7.19 -9.74
CA THR A 46 -5.92 6.84 -10.76
C THR A 46 -5.70 5.34 -10.72
N ILE A 47 -5.86 4.68 -11.86
CA ILE A 47 -5.82 3.22 -11.92
C ILE A 47 -4.48 2.78 -12.48
N VAL A 48 -3.85 1.83 -11.80
CA VAL A 48 -2.52 1.33 -12.14
C VAL A 48 -2.50 -0.20 -12.17
N GLU A 49 -1.64 -0.73 -13.03
CA GLU A 49 -1.27 -2.13 -13.05
C GLU A 49 -0.10 -2.32 -12.08
N THR A 50 -0.20 -3.31 -11.22
CA THR A 50 0.87 -3.73 -10.31
C THR A 50 1.00 -5.25 -10.37
N PRO A 51 2.11 -5.83 -9.89
CA PRO A 51 2.22 -7.29 -9.80
C PRO A 51 1.20 -7.95 -8.86
N ILE A 52 0.57 -7.18 -7.96
CA ILE A 52 -0.53 -7.68 -7.10
C ILE A 52 -1.91 -7.51 -7.73
N GLY A 53 -1.99 -6.96 -8.95
CA GLY A 53 -3.23 -6.74 -9.71
C GLY A 53 -3.47 -5.28 -10.10
N GLU A 54 -4.65 -5.03 -10.67
CA GLU A 54 -5.12 -3.68 -10.97
C GLU A 54 -5.61 -2.99 -9.69
N ILE A 55 -5.05 -1.82 -9.36
CA ILE A 55 -5.34 -1.09 -8.13
C ILE A 55 -5.83 0.33 -8.46
N ALA A 56 -7.00 0.67 -7.94
CA ALA A 56 -7.48 2.04 -7.91
C ALA A 56 -6.78 2.82 -6.78
N CYS A 57 -6.18 3.94 -7.11
CA CYS A 57 -5.37 4.74 -6.19
C CYS A 57 -5.96 6.13 -5.97
N HIS A 58 -5.47 6.80 -4.93
CA HIS A 58 -5.79 8.18 -4.63
C HIS A 58 -5.52 9.05 -5.87
N LYS A 59 -6.42 10.01 -6.13
CA LYS A 59 -6.36 10.76 -7.37
C LYS A 59 -5.09 11.61 -7.44
N ARG A 60 -4.21 11.24 -8.36
CA ARG A 60 -3.05 12.03 -8.77
C ARG A 60 -2.87 11.96 -10.29
N THR A 61 -2.35 13.03 -10.86
CA THR A 61 -2.13 13.11 -12.31
C THR A 61 -0.68 12.81 -12.62
N PHE A 62 -0.45 11.90 -13.57
CA PHE A 62 0.88 11.51 -14.02
C PHE A 62 0.96 11.53 -15.55
N GLU A 63 2.18 11.61 -16.08
CA GLU A 63 2.45 11.40 -17.50
C GLU A 63 2.29 9.92 -17.86
N GLN A 64 2.00 9.62 -19.13
CA GLN A 64 1.64 8.27 -19.57
C GLN A 64 2.75 7.22 -19.34
N ASP A 65 4.01 7.65 -19.44
CA ASP A 65 5.19 6.79 -19.29
C ASP A 65 5.92 7.02 -17.95
N ALA A 66 5.25 7.64 -16.97
CA ALA A 66 5.84 7.83 -15.66
C ALA A 66 6.11 6.47 -14.99
N GLU A 67 7.33 6.28 -14.48
CA GLU A 67 7.62 5.17 -13.58
C GLU A 67 6.99 5.46 -12.22
N LEU A 68 6.02 4.65 -11.81
CA LEU A 68 5.27 4.86 -10.58
C LEU A 68 5.59 3.78 -9.54
N VAL A 69 5.41 4.16 -8.27
CA VAL A 69 5.43 3.24 -7.14
C VAL A 69 4.15 3.46 -6.34
N LEU A 70 3.44 2.37 -6.08
CA LEU A 70 2.37 2.31 -5.12
C LEU A 70 2.97 2.20 -3.71
N CYS A 71 2.65 3.16 -2.87
CA CYS A 71 2.94 3.18 -1.45
C CYS A 71 1.67 2.78 -0.69
N LEU A 72 1.72 1.63 -0.01
CA LEU A 72 0.60 1.10 0.75
C LEU A 72 1.03 0.80 2.18
N ARG A 73 0.50 1.57 3.13
CA ARG A 73 0.84 1.40 4.55
C ARG A 73 0.11 0.18 5.13
N PRO A 74 0.78 -0.69 5.91
CA PRO A 74 0.17 -1.91 6.45
C PRO A 74 -1.12 -1.66 7.24
N GLU A 75 -1.22 -0.54 7.97
CA GLU A 75 -2.40 -0.18 8.77
C GLU A 75 -3.64 0.23 7.96
N PHE A 76 -3.50 0.44 6.64
CA PHE A 76 -4.64 0.70 5.76
C PHE A 76 -5.09 -0.53 4.97
N ILE A 77 -4.43 -1.68 5.20
CA ILE A 77 -4.81 -2.96 4.63
C ILE A 77 -5.75 -3.64 5.62
N ASN A 78 -6.98 -3.92 5.19
CA ASN A 78 -7.99 -4.57 6.00
C ASN A 78 -8.10 -6.03 5.56
N THR A 79 -8.26 -6.94 6.52
CA THR A 79 -8.42 -8.39 6.26
C THR A 79 -9.84 -8.88 6.50
N GLU A 80 -10.73 -7.99 6.93
CA GLU A 80 -12.15 -8.27 7.09
C GLU A 80 -12.92 -8.11 5.77
N LYS A 81 -14.18 -8.57 5.76
CA LYS A 81 -15.07 -8.37 4.61
C LYS A 81 -15.21 -6.87 4.34
N PRO A 82 -14.88 -6.41 3.12
CA PRO A 82 -15.01 -5.00 2.79
C PRO A 82 -16.46 -4.55 2.90
N SER A 83 -16.66 -3.34 3.39
CA SER A 83 -17.98 -2.72 3.53
C SER A 83 -18.47 -2.02 2.25
N ASP A 84 -17.62 -1.89 1.22
CA ASP A 84 -17.91 -1.15 -0.01
C ASP A 84 -17.43 -1.91 -1.26
N GLU A 85 -18.21 -1.84 -2.33
CA GLU A 85 -17.88 -2.41 -3.64
C GLU A 85 -16.64 -1.75 -4.26
N HIS A 86 -16.36 -0.48 -3.96
CA HIS A 86 -15.28 0.32 -4.55
C HIS A 86 -13.92 0.15 -3.85
N THR A 87 -13.74 -0.94 -3.10
CA THR A 87 -12.46 -1.28 -2.46
C THR A 87 -11.63 -2.17 -3.36
N ASN A 88 -10.33 -1.92 -3.44
CA ASN A 88 -9.42 -2.84 -4.10
C ASN A 88 -9.38 -4.14 -3.28
N ARG A 89 -9.32 -5.28 -3.97
CA ARG A 89 -9.31 -6.60 -3.36
C ARG A 89 -8.20 -7.44 -4.00
N VAL A 90 -7.35 -8.01 -3.16
CA VAL A 90 -6.28 -8.92 -3.57
C VAL A 90 -6.26 -10.09 -2.60
N THR A 91 -6.00 -11.29 -3.10
CA THR A 91 -5.94 -12.51 -2.29
C THR A 91 -4.52 -13.00 -2.26
N GLY A 92 -4.06 -13.42 -1.09
CA GLY A 92 -2.71 -13.90 -0.89
C GLY A 92 -2.63 -14.97 0.18
N ILE A 93 -1.43 -15.54 0.33
CA ILE A 93 -1.16 -16.60 1.30
C ILE A 93 -0.16 -16.08 2.33
N ILE A 94 -0.49 -16.23 3.61
CA ILE A 94 0.41 -15.88 4.71
C ILE A 94 1.65 -16.78 4.64
N ARG A 95 2.83 -16.18 4.52
CA ARG A 95 4.11 -16.89 4.48
C ARG A 95 4.77 -16.95 5.85
N GLN A 96 4.70 -15.84 6.58
CA GLN A 96 5.30 -15.70 7.89
C GLN A 96 4.46 -14.76 8.74
N MET A 97 4.37 -15.03 10.04
CA MET A 97 3.75 -14.14 11.02
C MET A 97 4.66 -13.90 12.21
N THR A 98 4.76 -12.64 12.63
CA THR A 98 5.53 -12.24 13.81
C THR A 98 4.66 -11.42 14.74
N PHE A 99 4.49 -11.88 15.98
CA PHE A 99 3.81 -11.09 17.00
C PHE A 99 4.71 -9.97 17.51
N VAL A 100 4.30 -8.71 17.36
CA VAL A 100 5.08 -7.53 17.77
C VAL A 100 4.48 -6.82 18.99
N GLY A 101 3.63 -7.52 19.75
CA GLY A 101 3.07 -7.06 21.02
C GLY A 101 1.62 -6.60 20.93
N GLU A 102 1.31 -5.66 20.04
CA GLU A 102 -0.07 -5.15 19.88
C GLU A 102 -0.79 -5.72 18.65
N VAL A 103 -0.03 -6.24 17.69
CA VAL A 103 -0.53 -6.80 16.42
C VAL A 103 0.40 -7.93 15.97
N TYR A 104 -0.07 -8.73 15.02
CA TYR A 104 0.82 -9.54 14.18
C TYR A 104 1.25 -8.74 12.96
N GLU A 105 2.54 -8.79 12.65
CA GLU A 105 3.06 -8.42 11.34
C GLU A 105 3.17 -9.68 10.49
N ALA A 106 2.47 -9.71 9.36
CA ALA A 106 2.38 -10.85 8.48
C ALA A 106 2.91 -10.52 7.09
N ASP A 107 3.78 -11.37 6.57
CA ASP A 107 4.24 -11.33 5.19
C ASP A 107 3.27 -12.15 4.34
N VAL A 108 2.46 -11.46 3.52
CA VAL A 108 1.45 -12.07 2.67
C VAL A 108 1.94 -12.10 1.23
N ARG A 109 2.04 -13.29 0.65
CA ARG A 109 2.46 -13.46 -0.74
C ARG A 109 1.27 -13.37 -1.68
N ILE A 110 1.35 -12.47 -2.66
CA ILE A 110 0.35 -12.25 -3.71
C ILE A 110 1.07 -12.36 -5.05
N GLY A 111 0.81 -13.44 -5.79
CA GLY A 111 1.66 -13.80 -6.94
C GLY A 111 3.11 -14.02 -6.49
N ASP A 112 4.01 -13.21 -7.06
CA ASP A 112 5.45 -13.21 -6.75
C ASP A 112 5.86 -12.09 -5.78
N GLU A 113 4.95 -11.18 -5.44
CA GLU A 113 5.21 -10.09 -4.48
C GLU A 113 4.88 -10.51 -3.05
N THR A 114 5.56 -9.88 -2.10
CA THR A 114 5.25 -10.00 -0.67
C THR A 114 4.84 -8.65 -0.12
N VAL A 115 3.70 -8.64 0.57
CA VAL A 115 3.11 -7.44 1.19
C VAL A 115 3.06 -7.65 2.69
N LEU A 116 3.63 -6.71 3.43
CA LEU A 116 3.53 -6.62 4.87
C LEU A 116 2.13 -6.13 5.27
N VAL A 117 1.44 -6.90 6.09
CA VAL A 117 0.10 -6.62 6.60
C VAL A 117 0.12 -6.65 8.13
N LYS A 118 -0.73 -5.84 8.77
CA LYS A 118 -0.99 -5.95 10.22
C LYS A 118 -2.27 -6.73 10.45
N LEU A 119 -2.21 -7.76 11.29
CA LEU A 119 -3.37 -8.55 11.70
C LEU A 119 -3.66 -8.31 13.18
N ASP A 120 -4.95 -8.43 13.51
CA ASP A 120 -5.42 -8.34 14.89
C ASP A 120 -4.72 -9.39 15.79
N PRO A 121 -4.32 -9.05 17.04
CA PRO A 121 -3.67 -9.99 17.95
C PRO A 121 -4.55 -11.21 18.31
N GLU A 122 -5.87 -11.13 18.16
CA GLU A 122 -6.83 -12.22 18.39
C GLU A 122 -7.18 -12.99 17.10
N THR A 123 -6.49 -12.72 15.98
CA THR A 123 -6.72 -13.43 14.72
C THR A 123 -6.52 -14.94 14.87
N THR A 124 -7.38 -15.73 14.21
CA THR A 124 -7.23 -17.19 14.13
C THR A 124 -6.42 -17.64 12.92
N LEU A 125 -5.97 -16.69 12.08
CA LEU A 125 -5.18 -16.98 10.88
C LEU A 125 -3.78 -17.46 11.26
N VAL A 126 -3.26 -18.41 10.51
CA VAL A 126 -1.92 -18.97 10.68
C VAL A 126 -1.12 -18.94 9.38
N GLU A 127 0.19 -19.19 9.48
CA GLU A 127 1.05 -19.36 8.30
C GLU A 127 0.50 -20.48 7.39
N GLY A 128 0.41 -20.19 6.10
CA GLY A 128 -0.19 -21.07 5.10
C GLY A 128 -1.64 -20.75 4.75
N ASP A 129 -2.36 -19.99 5.59
CA ASP A 129 -3.74 -19.60 5.30
C ASP A 129 -3.82 -18.61 4.13
N GLU A 130 -4.90 -18.74 3.37
CA GLU A 130 -5.28 -17.77 2.35
C GLU A 130 -6.19 -16.70 2.98
N LEU A 131 -5.94 -15.43 2.66
CA LEU A 131 -6.77 -14.31 3.09
C LEU A 131 -6.97 -13.31 1.96
N THR A 132 -8.12 -12.64 2.01
CA THR A 132 -8.40 -11.49 1.14
C THR A 132 -8.05 -10.21 1.86
N LEU A 133 -7.20 -9.41 1.22
CA LEU A 133 -6.86 -8.07 1.65
C LEU A 133 -7.74 -7.07 0.91
N SER A 134 -8.21 -6.05 1.62
CA SER A 134 -8.95 -4.94 1.05
C SER A 134 -8.34 -3.60 1.44
N MET A 135 -8.29 -2.68 0.48
CA MET A 135 -7.69 -1.37 0.66
C MET A 135 -8.55 -0.32 -0.06
N LYS A 136 -8.79 0.81 0.62
CA LYS A 136 -9.51 1.93 0.02
C LYS A 136 -8.60 2.65 -0.97
N PRO A 137 -9.12 3.08 -2.14
CA PRO A 137 -8.31 3.82 -3.10
C PRO A 137 -7.63 5.05 -2.51
N ASP A 138 -8.32 5.79 -1.63
CA ASP A 138 -7.77 6.97 -0.94
C ASP A 138 -6.57 6.70 -0.01
N HIS A 139 -6.29 5.44 0.31
CA HIS A 139 -5.12 5.04 1.09
C HIS A 139 -4.01 4.40 0.25
N CYS A 140 -4.25 4.26 -1.05
CA CYS A 140 -3.28 3.78 -2.03
C CYS A 140 -2.59 5.01 -2.65
N LEU A 141 -1.42 5.38 -2.12
CA LEU A 141 -0.69 6.56 -2.54
C LEU A 141 0.23 6.23 -3.72
N LEU A 142 0.18 7.02 -4.79
CA LEU A 142 1.11 6.93 -5.91
C LEU A 142 2.16 8.03 -5.84
N VAL A 143 3.40 7.64 -6.07
CA VAL A 143 4.55 8.54 -6.18
C VAL A 143 5.37 8.16 -7.41
N SER A 144 5.98 9.15 -8.05
CA SER A 144 6.95 8.89 -9.12
C SER A 144 8.20 8.23 -8.53
N ARG A 145 8.81 7.33 -9.31
CA ARG A 145 9.98 6.55 -8.90
C ARG A 145 11.24 7.38 -8.72
#